data_AF-A0A822B3E8-F1
#
_entry.id   AF-A0A822B3E8-F1
#
_cell.length_a   1.000
_cell.length_b   1.000
_cell.length_c   1.000
_cell.angle_alpha   90.00
_cell.angle_beta   90.00
_cell.angle_gamma   90.00
#
_symmetry.space_group_name_H-M   'P 1'
#
loop_
_entity.id
_entity.type
_entity.pdbx_description
1 polymer ?
#
loop_
_entity_poly.entity_id
_entity_poly.type
_entity_poly.pdbx_seq_one_letter_code
_entity_poly.pdbx_strand_id
1 'polypeptide(L)'
;MFWHILDSNENIATILLITLSNLAYLSIHLFDAKFNEFETFIRKIYSKLKVLRVIIQSKDIDFIDAHRWKQLILQYLPQLEKFYLY
;
A
#
# COMPACT_ATOMS: atom_id res chain seq x y z
N MET A 1 17.00 10.88 0.04
CA MET A 1 15.67 10.39 0.46
C MET A 1 14.66 11.21 -0.32
N PHE A 2 14.10 10.67 -1.40
CA PHE A 2 13.16 11.40 -2.25
C PHE A 2 11.74 11.16 -1.75
N TRP A 3 11.07 12.21 -1.29
CA TRP A 3 9.66 12.18 -0.95
C TRP A 3 8.88 12.62 -2.19
N HIS A 4 8.19 11.70 -2.86
CA HIS A 4 7.17 12.08 -3.84
C HIS A 4 5.86 12.27 -3.09
N ILE A 5 5.44 13.53 -2.95
CA ILE A 5 4.09 13.89 -2.51
C ILE A 5 3.27 14.01 -3.80
N LEU A 6 2.37 13.07 -4.05
CA LEU A 6 1.46 13.12 -5.19
C LEU A 6 0.31 14.06 -4.85
N ASP A 7 0.22 15.17 -5.58
CA ASP A 7 -0.86 16.14 -5.49
C ASP A 7 -2.07 15.68 -6.33
N SER A 8 -3.29 16.00 -5.92
CA SER A 8 -4.55 15.43 -6.42
C SER A 8 -4.93 15.80 -7.86
N ASN A 9 -4.05 16.50 -8.58
CA ASN A 9 -4.28 17.00 -9.94
C ASN A 9 -3.49 16.24 -11.02
N GLU A 10 -2.68 15.24 -10.66
CA GLU A 10 -1.95 14.46 -11.65
C GLU A 10 -2.82 13.34 -12.26
N ASN A 11 -2.81 13.28 -13.59
CA ASN A 11 -3.58 12.31 -14.37
C ASN A 11 -3.15 10.88 -13.96
N ILE A 12 -4.10 10.09 -13.43
CA ILE A 12 -3.85 8.75 -12.85
C ILE A 12 -3.11 7.82 -13.84
N ALA A 13 -3.27 8.06 -15.15
CA ALA A 13 -2.55 7.36 -16.22
C ALA A 13 -1.02 7.56 -16.19
N THR A 14 -0.53 8.71 -15.72
CA THR A 14 0.91 9.02 -15.66
C THR A 14 1.57 8.38 -14.44
N ILE A 15 0.81 8.18 -13.34
CA ILE A 15 1.28 7.53 -12.10
C ILE A 15 1.52 6.02 -12.32
N LEU A 16 0.78 5.39 -13.24
CA LEU A 16 0.91 3.96 -13.56
C LEU A 16 2.23 3.59 -14.27
N LEU A 17 2.97 4.56 -14.82
CA LEU A 17 4.25 4.34 -15.51
C LEU A 17 5.47 4.57 -14.61
N ILE A 18 5.29 5.14 -13.41
CA ILE A 18 6.39 5.29 -12.47
C ILE A 18 6.55 3.95 -11.77
N THR A 19 7.45 3.13 -12.28
CA THR A 19 7.95 1.97 -11.53
C THR A 19 8.57 2.50 -10.25
N LEU A 20 7.83 2.43 -9.14
CA LEU A 20 8.24 2.82 -7.78
C LEU A 20 9.30 1.86 -7.22
N SER A 21 10.29 1.54 -8.05
CA SER A 21 11.33 0.53 -7.87
C SER A 21 12.23 0.77 -6.65
N ASN A 22 12.27 2.01 -6.16
CA ASN A 22 13.02 2.44 -4.97
C ASN A 22 12.12 2.81 -3.79
N LEU A 23 10.81 2.55 -3.87
CA LEU A 23 9.90 2.81 -2.76
C LEU A 23 10.18 1.82 -1.62
N ALA A 24 10.89 2.32 -0.61
CA ALA A 24 11.22 1.57 0.60
C ALA A 24 10.25 1.86 1.76
N TYR A 25 9.53 2.98 1.71
CA TYR A 25 8.57 3.40 2.74
C TYR A 25 7.27 3.86 2.09
N LEU A 26 6.15 3.34 2.57
CA LEU A 26 4.80 3.70 2.14
C LEU A 26 3.93 3.97 3.36
N SER A 27 3.26 5.12 3.38
CA SER A 27 2.22 5.45 4.34
C SER A 27 0.94 5.77 3.59
N ILE A 28 -0.15 5.07 3.89
CA ILE A 28 -1.42 5.20 3.18
C ILE A 28 -2.59 5.35 4.15
N HIS A 29 -3.53 6.23 3.79
CA HIS A 29 -4.79 6.45 4.49
C HIS A 29 -5.93 5.87 3.65
N LEU A 30 -6.70 4.93 4.21
CA LEU A 30 -7.76 4.21 3.52
C LEU A 30 -9.11 4.67 4.06
N PHE A 31 -9.76 5.63 3.40
CA PHE A 31 -11.03 6.23 3.87
C PHE A 31 -12.26 5.41 3.48
N ASP A 32 -12.46 5.12 2.20
CA ASP A 32 -13.59 4.32 1.69
C ASP A 32 -13.12 3.21 0.74
N ALA A 33 -11.83 2.87 0.82
CA ALA A 33 -11.25 1.80 0.01
C ALA A 33 -11.73 0.43 0.49
N LYS A 34 -11.91 -0.51 -0.43
CA LYS A 34 -12.09 -1.92 -0.09
C LYS A 34 -10.74 -2.62 0.06
N PHE A 35 -10.68 -3.70 0.85
CA PHE A 35 -9.46 -4.48 1.00
C PHE A 35 -8.95 -4.99 -0.35
N ASN A 36 -9.83 -5.48 -1.22
CA ASN A 36 -9.46 -5.98 -2.54
C ASN A 36 -8.82 -4.90 -3.44
N GLU A 37 -9.25 -3.65 -3.30
CA GLU A 37 -8.70 -2.52 -4.04
C GLU A 37 -7.30 -2.17 -3.51
N PHE A 38 -7.15 -2.13 -2.19
CA PHE A 38 -5.86 -1.97 -1.52
C PHE A 38 -4.88 -3.10 -1.92
N GLU A 39 -5.32 -4.35 -1.89
CA GLU A 39 -4.52 -5.50 -2.30
C GLU A 39 -4.08 -5.40 -3.76
N THR A 40 -4.99 -5.01 -4.65
CA THR A 40 -4.68 -4.76 -6.06
C THR A 40 -3.63 -3.66 -6.22
N PHE A 41 -3.69 -2.61 -5.40
CA PHE A 41 -2.70 -1.55 -5.37
C PHE A 41 -1.33 -2.07 -4.89
N ILE A 42 -1.28 -2.80 -3.77
CA ILE A 42 -0.04 -3.41 -3.26
C ILE A 42 0.60 -4.32 -4.31
N ARG A 43 -0.19 -5.14 -5.02
CA ARG A 43 0.30 -6.02 -6.10
C ARG A 43 0.97 -5.27 -7.24
N LYS A 44 0.54 -4.04 -7.54
CA LYS A 44 1.13 -3.20 -8.59
C LYS A 44 2.42 -2.55 -8.14
N ILE A 45 2.61 -2.36 -6.84
CA ILE A 45 3.83 -1.79 -6.28
C ILE A 45 4.85 -2.92 -6.09
N TYR A 46 5.55 -3.23 -7.19
CA TYR A 46 6.70 -4.14 -7.17
C TYR A 46 7.81 -3.50 -6.35
N SER A 47 7.97 -3.90 -5.09
CA SER A 47 8.77 -3.08 -4.19
C SER A 47 9.66 -3.85 -3.25
N LYS A 48 10.89 -3.32 -3.18
CA LYS A 48 11.80 -3.39 -2.04
C LYS A 48 11.20 -2.63 -0.83
N LEU A 49 9.88 -2.70 -0.64
CA LEU A 49 9.18 -1.98 0.40
C LEU A 49 9.57 -2.60 1.73
N LYS A 50 10.24 -1.81 2.55
CA LYS A 50 10.72 -2.21 3.88
C LYS A 50 9.74 -1.79 4.95
N VAL A 51 9.00 -0.70 4.73
CA VAL A 51 8.09 -0.15 5.74
C VAL A 51 6.74 0.16 5.12
N LEU A 52 5.68 -0.41 5.70
CA LEU A 52 4.30 -0.15 5.34
C LEU A 52 3.55 0.36 6.56
N ARG A 53 2.99 1.56 6.44
CA ARG A 53 2.07 2.14 7.41
C ARG A 53 0.70 2.30 6.77
N VAL A 54 -0.31 1.72 7.39
CA VAL A 54 -1.69 1.80 6.94
C VAL A 54 -2.53 2.41 8.06
N ILE A 55 -3.30 3.43 7.71
CA ILE A 55 -4.29 4.04 8.58
C ILE A 55 -5.66 3.73 7.98
N ILE A 56 -6.43 2.90 8.68
CA ILE A 56 -7.74 2.41 8.22
C ILE A 56 -8.82 3.32 8.78
N GLN A 57 -9.51 4.02 7.89
CA GLN A 57 -10.75 4.74 8.18
C GLN A 57 -11.95 4.16 7.40
N SER A 58 -11.70 3.09 6.64
CA SER A 58 -12.68 2.33 5.88
C SER A 58 -13.61 1.52 6.77
N LYS A 59 -14.85 1.39 6.31
CA LYS A 59 -15.88 0.55 6.94
C LYS A 59 -15.85 -0.91 6.47
N ASP A 60 -14.93 -1.25 5.55
CA ASP A 60 -14.80 -2.61 5.05
C ASP A 60 -14.24 -3.54 6.14
N ILE A 61 -15.04 -4.54 6.53
CA ILE A 61 -14.72 -5.45 7.64
C ILE A 61 -13.50 -6.32 7.33
N ASP A 62 -13.18 -6.49 6.05
CA ASP A 62 -12.07 -7.32 5.59
C ASP A 62 -10.71 -6.80 6.09
N PHE A 63 -10.61 -5.51 6.44
CA PHE A 63 -9.40 -4.95 7.05
C PHE A 63 -9.14 -5.44 8.48
N ILE A 64 -10.14 -6.04 9.14
CA ILE A 64 -10.01 -6.61 10.49
C ILE A 64 -9.50 -8.07 10.41
N ASP A 65 -9.58 -8.71 9.23
CA ASP A 65 -9.14 -10.09 9.05
C ASP A 65 -7.62 -10.21 9.02
N ALA A 66 -7.05 -10.64 10.15
CA ALA A 66 -5.62 -10.89 10.29
C ALA A 66 -5.07 -11.95 9.32
N HIS A 67 -5.88 -12.92 8.89
CA HIS A 67 -5.46 -13.93 7.93
C HIS A 67 -5.19 -13.31 6.56
N ARG A 68 -6.06 -12.39 6.12
CA ARG A 68 -5.88 -11.67 4.85
C ARG A 68 -4.64 -10.81 4.85
N TRP A 69 -4.39 -10.07 5.94
CA TRP A 69 -3.15 -9.33 6.10
C TRP A 69 -1.91 -10.21 6.01
N LYS A 70 -1.93 -11.36 6.68
CA LYS A 70 -0.83 -12.33 6.64
C LYS A 70 -0.58 -12.83 5.22
N GLN A 71 -1.62 -13.19 4.48
CA GLN A 71 -1.49 -13.64 3.09
C GLN A 71 -0.90 -12.55 2.20
N LEU A 72 -1.42 -11.32 2.29
CA LEU A 72 -0.95 -10.18 1.53
C LEU A 72 0.54 -9.90 1.77
N ILE A 73 0.98 -9.88 3.04
CA ILE A 73 2.38 -9.59 3.40
C ILE A 73 3.30 -10.71 2.90
N LEU A 74 2.96 -11.97 3.16
CA LEU A 74 3.80 -13.10 2.77
C LEU A 74 3.92 -13.24 1.24
N GLN A 75 2.84 -12.94 0.51
CA GLN A 75 2.81 -13.12 -0.93
C GLN A 75 3.44 -11.95 -1.70
N TYR A 76 3.17 -10.71 -1.27
CA TYR A 76 3.53 -9.53 -2.07
C TYR A 76 4.62 -8.65 -1.43
N LEU A 77 4.84 -8.76 -0.12
CA LEU A 77 5.78 -7.92 0.61
C LEU A 77 6.75 -8.75 1.48
N PRO A 78 7.43 -9.78 0.93
CA PRO A 78 8.30 -10.67 1.72
C PRO A 78 9.53 -9.96 2.30
N GLN A 79 9.88 -8.78 1.80
CA GLN A 79 11.01 -7.97 2.28
C GLN A 79 10.59 -6.90 3.30
N LEU A 80 9.33 -6.92 3.76
CA LEU A 80 8.82 -5.95 4.72
C LEU A 80 9.48 -6.15 6.09
N GLU A 81 10.19 -5.12 6.54
CA GLU A 81 10.87 -5.10 7.84
C GLU A 81 9.94 -4.57 8.94
N LYS A 82 9.05 -3.64 8.60
CA LYS A 82 8.14 -2.99 9.55
C LYS A 82 6.75 -2.82 8.96
N PHE A 83 5.75 -3.27 9.72
CA PHE A 83 4.33 -3.09 9.42
C PHE A 83 3.66 -2.35 10.56
N TYR A 84 2.93 -1.29 10.25
CA TYR A 84 2.11 -0.55 11.20
C TYR A 84 0.69 -0.45 10.70
N LEU A 85 -0.25 -0.86 11.54
CA LEU A 85 -1.68 -0.80 11.29
C LEU A 85 -2.33 0.04 12.37
N TYR A 86 -3.04 1.09 11.96
CA TYR A 86 -3.74 2.04 12.82
C TYR A 86 -5.18 2.22 12.41
#